data_AF-A0A946FWL7-F1
#
_entry.id   AF-A0A946FWL7-F1
#
_cell.length_a   1.000
_cell.length_b   1.000
_cell.length_c   1.000
_cell.angle_alpha   90.00
_cell.angle_beta   90.00
_cell.angle_gamma   90.00
#
_symmetry.space_group_name_H-M   'P 1'
#
loop_
_entity.id
_entity.type
_entity.pdbx_description
1 polymer ?
#
loop_
_entity_poly.entity_id
_entity_poly.type
_entity_poly.pdbx_seq_one_letter_code
_entity_poly.pdbx_strand_id
1 'polypeptide(L)' 'MPVYLSDLTLSHFRSHKLMRISLDKRPVAIFGSNGTGKTNILEAVSLLSPGRGLRRASAFDMARRPEALGWKLTSVLHSF' A
#
# COMPACT_ATOMS: atom_id res chain seq x y z
N MET A 1 -11.36 15.49 10.63
CA MET A 1 -12.23 14.30 10.72
C MET A 1 -11.34 13.06 10.72
N PRO A 2 -11.52 12.11 11.65
CA PRO A 2 -10.77 10.87 11.62
C PRO A 2 -11.15 10.06 10.37
N VAL A 3 -10.18 9.34 9.81
CA VAL A 3 -10.40 8.47 8.66
C VAL A 3 -9.73 7.12 8.90
N TYR A 4 -10.27 6.07 8.29
CA TYR A 4 -9.66 4.73 8.32
C TYR A 4 -9.92 3.98 7.02
N LEU A 5 -9.06 3.00 6.73
CA LEU A 5 -9.23 2.09 5.60
C LEU A 5 -9.92 0.83 6.09
N SER A 6 -10.97 0.36 5.43
CA SER A 6 -11.51 -0.99 5.70
C SER A 6 -10.88 -2.07 4.82
N ASP A 7 -10.27 -1.67 3.70
CA ASP A 7 -9.72 -2.58 2.71
C ASP A 7 -8.48 -1.98 2.07
N LEU A 8 -7.46 -2.80 1.81
CA LEU A 8 -6.30 -2.45 0.99
C LEU A 8 -5.95 -3.61 0.07
N THR A 9 -5.97 -3.36 -1.24
CA THR A 9 -5.53 -4.32 -2.26
C THR A 9 -4.38 -3.73 -3.07
N LEU A 10 -3.29 -4.49 -3.16
CA LEU A 10 -2.12 -4.19 -3.97
C LEU A 10 -1.98 -5.23 -5.08
N SER A 11 -1.71 -4.78 -6.31
CA SER A 11 -1.37 -5.66 -7.42
C SER A 11 -0.12 -5.14 -8.13
N HIS A 12 0.87 -6.04 -8.30
CA HIS A 12 2.16 -5.76 -8.91
C HIS A 12 2.85 -4.51 -8.32
N PHE A 13 2.73 -4.30 -7.01
CA PHE A 13 3.28 -3.14 -6.32
C PHE A 13 4.51 -3.54 -5.50
N ARG A 14 5.66 -2.94 -5.81
CA ARG A 14 6.95 -3.22 -5.15
C ARG A 14 7.23 -4.73 -5.13
N SER A 15 7.42 -5.34 -3.96
CA SER A 15 7.66 -6.78 -3.84
C SER A 15 6.37 -7.62 -3.89
N HIS A 16 5.19 -7.02 -3.73
CA HIS A 16 3.91 -7.72 -3.66
C HIS A 16 3.32 -7.93 -5.05
N LYS A 17 3.18 -9.19 -5.48
CA LYS A 17 2.44 -9.54 -6.71
C LYS A 17 0.94 -9.29 -6.50
N LEU A 18 0.40 -9.76 -5.38
CA LEU A 18 -0.97 -9.56 -4.97
C LEU A 18 -1.03 -9.61 -3.44
N MET A 19 -1.65 -8.60 -2.82
CA MET A 19 -1.93 -8.58 -1.40
C MET A 19 -3.33 -8.01 -1.16
N ARG A 20 -4.10 -8.62 -0.26
CA ARG A 20 -5.40 -8.12 0.19
C ARG A 20 -5.42 -8.10 1.71
N ILE A 21 -5.79 -6.98 2.29
CA ILE A 21 -5.93 -6.80 3.73
C ILE A 21 -7.33 -6.25 4.00
N SER A 22 -8.08 -6.95 4.86
CA SER A 22 -9.31 -6.45 5.46
C SER A 22 -9.01 -5.89 6.83
N LEU A 23 -9.57 -4.73 7.14
CA LEU A 23 -9.22 -3.86 8.26
C LEU A 23 -10.49 -3.35 8.95
N ASP A 24 -10.31 -2.82 10.15
CA ASP A 24 -11.31 -2.03 10.85
C ASP A 24 -10.67 -0.77 11.45
N LYS A 25 -11.38 -0.11 12.36
CA LYS A 25 -10.96 1.16 12.97
C LYS A 25 -9.80 1.02 13.97
N ARG A 26 -9.39 -0.20 14.32
CA ARG A 26 -8.37 -0.45 15.35
C ARG A 26 -6.96 -0.29 14.78
N PRO A 27 -5.96 0.04 15.64
CA PRO A 27 -4.57 0.06 15.22
C PRO A 27 -4.11 -1.31 14.70
N VAL A 28 -3.27 -1.28 13.65
CA VAL A 28 -2.71 -2.50 13.03
C VAL A 28 -1.19 -2.52 13.18
N ALA A 29 -0.66 -3.65 13.64
CA ALA A 29 0.77 -3.91 13.69
C ALA A 29 1.19 -4.75 12.48
N ILE A 30 2.22 -4.30 11.76
CA ILE A 30 2.84 -5.04 10.65
C ILE A 30 4.19 -5.57 11.12
N PHE A 31 4.34 -6.90 11.19
CA PHE A 31 5.54 -7.55 11.72
C PHE A 31 6.04 -8.67 10.78
N GLY A 32 7.28 -9.11 10.98
CA GLY A 32 7.95 -10.11 10.14
C GLY A 32 9.43 -9.78 9.92
N SER A 33 10.17 -10.68 9.28
CA SER A 33 11.60 -10.50 9.01
C SER A 33 11.90 -9.31 8.10
N ASN A 34 13.15 -8.82 8.11
CA ASN A 34 13.60 -7.75 7.22
C ASN A 34 13.52 -8.21 5.75
N GLY A 35 13.18 -7.29 4.84
CA GLY A 35 13.04 -7.59 3.41
C GLY A 35 11.71 -8.20 2.97
N THR A 36 10.79 -8.53 3.88
CA THR A 36 9.47 -9.13 3.56
C THR A 36 8.44 -8.17 2.95
N GLY A 37 8.80 -6.90 2.77
CA GLY A 37 7.91 -5.91 2.15
C GLY A 37 6.94 -5.20 3.09
N LYS A 38 7.19 -5.23 4.42
CA LYS A 38 6.41 -4.46 5.41
C LYS A 38 6.32 -2.97 5.06
N THR A 39 7.45 -2.37 4.72
CA THR A 39 7.52 -0.96 4.32
C THR A 39 6.73 -0.70 3.03
N ASN A 40 6.58 -1.68 2.13
CA ASN A 40 5.78 -1.50 0.92
C ASN A 40 4.29 -1.32 1.23
N ILE A 41 3.80 -1.93 2.31
CA ILE A 41 2.42 -1.72 2.79
C ILE A 41 2.24 -0.27 3.24
N LEU A 42 3.20 0.26 4.03
CA LEU A 42 3.16 1.66 4.48
C LEU A 42 3.31 2.65 3.32
N GLU A 43 4.15 2.34 2.33
CA GLU A 43 4.26 3.13 1.11
C GLU A 43 2.93 3.16 0.36
N ALA A 44 2.27 2.02 0.19
CA ALA A 44 0.96 1.94 -0.44
C ALA A 44 -0.09 2.80 0.28
N VAL A 45 -0.18 2.70 1.61
CA VAL A 45 -1.08 3.56 2.41
C VAL A 45 -0.75 5.04 2.21
N SER A 46 0.53 5.41 2.13
CA SER A 46 0.93 6.80 1.93
C SER A 46 0.51 7.41 0.60
N LEU A 47 0.23 6.59 -0.43
CA LEU A 47 -0.24 7.05 -1.74
C LEU A 47 -1.73 7.43 -1.72
N LEU A 48 -2.48 7.02 -0.70
CA LEU A 48 -3.89 7.39 -0.50
C LEU A 48 -4.03 8.78 0.15
N SER A 49 -2.94 9.32 0.71
CA SER A 49 -2.90 10.67 1.24
C SER A 49 -2.60 11.70 0.14
N PRO A 50 -3.16 12.92 0.22
CA PRO A 50 -2.80 13.99 -0.72
C PRO A 50 -1.29 14.24 -0.74
N GLY A 51 -0.68 14.26 -1.94
CA GLY A 51 0.76 14.48 -2.12
C GLY A 51 1.46 13.38 -2.92
N ARG A 52 2.77 13.19 -2.69
CA ARG A 52 3.64 12.30 -3.50
C ARG A 52 4.06 10.98 -2.81
N GLY A 53 3.33 10.54 -1.79
CA GLY A 53 3.71 9.36 -0.99
C GLY A 53 5.05 9.50 -0.25
N LEU A 54 5.40 8.51 0.57
CA LEU A 54 6.55 8.57 1.49
C LEU A 54 7.93 8.72 0.82
N ARG A 55 8.09 8.25 -0.42
CA ARG A 55 9.40 8.20 -1.09
C ARG A 55 9.56 9.15 -2.27
N ARG A 56 8.52 9.91 -2.66
CA ARG A 56 8.50 10.71 -3.91
C ARG A 56 8.99 9.92 -5.15
N ALA A 57 8.88 8.59 -5.10
CA ALA A 57 9.39 7.70 -6.14
C ALA A 57 8.53 7.86 -7.41
N SER A 58 9.12 7.64 -8.58
CA SER A 58 8.34 7.66 -9.81
C SER A 58 7.35 6.50 -9.82
N ALA A 59 6.25 6.63 -10.57
CA ALA A 59 5.29 5.53 -10.73
C ALA A 59 5.96 4.27 -11.30
N PHE A 60 7.05 4.42 -12.06
CA PHE A 60 7.84 3.31 -12.59
C PHE A 60 8.60 2.54 -11.50
N ASP A 61 9.11 3.24 -10.48
CA ASP A 61 9.82 2.61 -9.36
C ASP A 61 8.88 1.78 -8.48
N MET A 62 7.58 2.06 -8.52
CA MET A 62 6.57 1.37 -7.73
C MET A 62 6.12 0.04 -8.37
N ALA A 63 6.34 -0.15 -9.67
CA ALA A 63 5.98 -1.39 -10.36
C ALA A 63 6.87 -2.56 -9.92
N ARG A 64 6.26 -3.73 -9.69
CA ARG A 64 6.98 -4.97 -9.44
C ARG A 64 7.74 -5.40 -10.70
N ARG A 65 8.97 -5.87 -10.51
CA ARG A 65 9.83 -6.45 -11.56
C ARG A 65 9.88 -7.98 -11.39
N PRO A 66 10.08 -8.76 -12.48
CA PRO A 66 10.42 -8.33 -13.85
C PRO A 66 9.24 -7.95 -14.75
N GLU A 67 7.99 -8.20 -14.34
CA GLU A 67 6.85 -8.17 -15.27
C GLU A 67 6.53 -6.77 -15.81
N ALA A 68 6.80 -5.70 -15.04
CA ALA A 68 6.65 -4.29 -15.45
C ALA A 68 5.30 -3.92 -16.12
N LEU A 69 4.24 -4.69 -15.85
CA LEU A 69 2.88 -4.52 -16.40
C LEU A 69 2.12 -3.29 -15.84
N GLY A 70 2.80 -2.42 -15.09
CA GLY A 70 2.19 -1.41 -14.23
C GLY A 70 1.79 -1.97 -12.85
N TRP A 71 1.21 -1.13 -12.01
CA TRP A 71 0.76 -1.49 -10.67
C TRP A 71 -0.63 -0.91 -10.40
N LYS A 72 -1.36 -1.54 -9.48
CA LYS A 72 -2.68 -1.08 -9.06
C LYS A 72 -2.78 -1.10 -7.55
N LEU A 73 -3.40 -0.05 -7.02
CA LEU A 73 -3.77 0.07 -5.63
C LEU A 73 -5.25 0.41 -5.57
N THR A 74 -6.00 -0.29 -4.73
CA THR A 74 -7.41 0.03 -4.42
C THR A 74 -7.66 -0.08 -2.93
N SER A 75 -8.49 0.81 -2.40
CA SER A 75 -8.82 0.85 -0.99
C SER A 75 -10.20 1.47 -0.79
N VAL A 76 -10.84 1.15 0.33
CA VAL A 76 -12.07 1.80 0.78
C VAL A 76 -11.73 2.69 1.97
N LEU A 77 -11.90 4.00 1.80
CA LEU A 77 -11.67 5.02 2.82
C LEU A 77 -13.01 5.43 3.45
N HIS A 78 -13.05 5.46 4.77
CA HIS A 78 -14.20 5.91 5.53
C HIS A 78 -13.88 7.20 6.26
N SER A 79 -14.81 8.16 6.23
CA SER A 79 -14.82 9.36 7.09
C SER A 79 -16.03 9.29 8.01
N PHE A 80 -15.89 9.90 9.20
CA PHE A 80 -17.02 10.26 10.05
C PHE A 80 -17.62 11.59 9.60
#